data_AF-A0A5D3DJ05-F1
#
_entry.id   AF-A0A5D3DJ05-F1
#
_cell.length_a   1.000
_cell.length_b   1.000
_cell.length_c   1.000
_cell.angle_alpha   90.00
_cell.angle_beta   90.00
_cell.angle_gamma   90.00
#
_symmetry.space_group_name_H-M   'P 1'
#
loop_
_entity.id
_entity.type
_entity.pdbx_description
1 polymer ?
#
loop_
_entity_poly.entity_id
_entity_poly.type
_entity_poly.pdbx_seq_one_letter_code
_entity_poly.pdbx_strand_id
1 'polypeptide(L)'
;MLGLEAPLLVSPMGGVCQFDDDKCYLDMLAADKLNGNNYASWKNTINIVLIIDDLRLVLVEECPQVPAANATRTVQEAYERWVKANEKARVYILVSLSEVFAKKHASMLSTREIMDSLQEMFGQASY
;
A
#
# COMPACT_ATOMS: atom_id res chain seq x y z
N MET A 1 3.71 -15.74 25.80
CA MET A 1 4.27 -14.69 24.93
C MET A 1 3.41 -13.46 25.11
N LEU A 2 4.01 -12.38 25.60
CA LEU A 2 3.33 -11.13 25.89
C LEU A 2 3.04 -10.42 24.56
N GLY A 3 1.76 -10.26 24.24
CA GLY A 3 1.35 -9.37 23.15
C GLY A 3 1.59 -7.93 23.59
N LEU A 4 2.30 -7.15 22.77
CA LEU A 4 2.34 -5.70 22.92
C LEU A 4 0.93 -5.17 22.61
N GLU A 5 0.14 -4.88 23.62
CA GLU A 5 -1.01 -4.00 23.46
C GLU A 5 -0.51 -2.55 23.48
N ALA A 6 -0.78 -1.82 22.40
CA ALA A 6 -0.48 -0.39 22.32
C ALA A 6 -1.31 0.38 23.38
N PRO A 7 -0.78 1.48 23.95
CA PRO A 7 -1.48 2.19 25.02
C PRO A 7 -2.68 2.96 24.47
N LEU A 8 -3.88 2.51 24.84
CA LEU A 8 -5.14 3.23 24.59
C LEU A 8 -5.20 4.48 25.48
N LEU A 9 -5.29 5.68 24.89
CA LEU A 9 -5.66 6.90 25.62
C LEU A 9 -7.17 7.11 25.54
N VAL A 10 -7.81 7.19 26.70
CA VAL A 10 -9.26 7.36 26.84
C VAL A 10 -9.65 8.81 26.55
N SER A 11 -10.49 9.00 25.54
CA SER A 11 -11.07 10.32 25.19
C SER A 11 -12.17 10.72 26.19
N PRO A 12 -12.40 12.03 26.47
CA PRO A 12 -13.39 12.49 27.44
C PRO A 12 -14.84 12.07 27.15
N MET A 13 -15.13 11.56 25.95
CA MET A 13 -16.48 11.14 25.52
C MET A 13 -16.72 9.63 25.55
N GLY A 14 -15.85 8.83 26.19
CA GLY A 14 -16.14 7.42 26.48
C GLY A 14 -16.16 6.49 25.26
N GLY A 15 -15.78 6.96 24.08
CA GLY A 15 -15.51 6.12 22.91
C GLY A 15 -14.05 5.66 22.92
N VAL A 16 -13.81 4.38 22.60
CA VAL A 16 -12.50 3.91 22.17
C VAL A 16 -12.27 4.49 20.78
N CYS A 17 -11.46 5.55 20.68
CA CYS A 17 -10.92 5.94 19.38
C CYS A 17 -9.88 4.88 19.04
N GLN A 18 -10.21 3.94 18.14
CA GLN A 18 -9.15 3.29 17.38
C GLN A 18 -8.34 4.43 16.76
N PHE A 19 -7.02 4.39 16.87
CA PHE A 19 -6.22 5.16 15.94
C PHE A 19 -6.66 4.68 14.57
N ASP A 20 -7.23 5.58 13.76
CA ASP A 20 -7.45 5.29 12.36
C ASP A 20 -6.04 5.21 11.75
N ASP A 21 -5.36 4.07 11.93
CA ASP A 21 -3.99 3.82 11.50
C ASP A 21 -3.87 4.13 10.00
N ASP A 22 -4.92 3.79 9.24
CA ASP A 22 -5.11 4.13 7.84
C ASP A 22 -5.01 5.63 7.55
N LYS A 23 -5.59 6.48 8.41
CA LYS A 23 -5.53 7.94 8.27
C LYS A 23 -4.12 8.46 8.53
N CYS A 24 -3.43 7.90 9.52
CA CYS A 24 -2.05 8.29 9.84
C CYS A 24 -1.09 7.95 8.69
N TYR A 25 -1.23 6.79 8.06
CA TYR A 25 -0.41 6.40 6.91
C TYR A 25 -0.65 7.29 5.70
N LEU A 26 -1.91 7.62 5.39
CA LEU A 26 -2.23 8.51 4.29
C LEU A 26 -1.66 9.92 4.47
N ASP A 27 -1.71 10.46 5.70
CA ASP A 27 -1.13 11.77 6.02
C ASP A 27 0.41 11.74 5.86
N MET A 28 1.07 10.66 6.30
CA MET A 28 2.51 10.46 6.11
C MET A 28 2.90 10.38 4.62
N LEU A 29 2.12 9.63 3.83
CA LEU A 29 2.34 9.46 2.39
C LEU A 29 2.10 10.75 1.60
N ALA A 30 1.17 11.59 2.07
CA ALA A 30 0.87 12.87 1.44
C ALA A 30 1.91 13.97 1.74
N ALA A 31 2.72 13.81 2.79
CA ALA A 31 3.68 14.82 3.24
C ALA A 31 4.90 14.98 2.32
N ASP A 32 5.40 13.90 1.72
CA ASP A 32 6.56 13.91 0.81
C ASP A 32 6.25 13.13 -0.48
N LYS A 33 5.43 13.76 -1.34
CA LYS A 33 4.99 13.14 -2.59
C LYS A 33 6.14 12.95 -3.57
N LEU A 34 6.09 11.88 -4.37
CA LEU A 34 7.07 11.64 -5.43
C LEU A 34 7.05 12.80 -6.44
N ASN A 35 8.18 13.49 -6.56
CA ASN A 35 8.39 14.62 -7.48
C ASN A 35 9.50 14.37 -8.52
N GLY A 36 10.06 13.16 -8.53
CA GLY A 36 11.10 12.71 -9.46
C GLY A 36 12.51 12.76 -8.87
N ASN A 37 12.80 13.68 -7.95
CA ASN A 37 14.13 13.81 -7.34
C ASN A 37 14.29 12.98 -6.05
N ASN A 38 13.18 12.56 -5.44
CA ASN A 38 13.15 11.90 -4.14
C ASN A 38 12.85 10.39 -4.21
N TYR A 39 13.00 9.74 -5.37
CA TYR A 39 12.54 8.35 -5.57
C TYR A 39 13.08 7.34 -4.56
N ALA A 40 14.38 7.38 -4.22
CA ALA A 40 14.96 6.45 -3.25
C ALA A 40 14.34 6.60 -1.84
N SER A 41 14.18 7.84 -1.38
CA SER A 41 13.54 8.15 -0.08
C SER A 41 12.06 7.75 -0.10
N TRP A 42 11.34 8.17 -1.14
CA TRP A 42 9.93 7.85 -1.34
C TRP A 42 9.67 6.34 -1.36
N LYS A 43 10.49 5.57 -2.09
CA LYS A 43 10.41 4.11 -2.17
C LYS A 43 10.59 3.46 -0.80
N ASN A 44 11.49 3.98 0.03
CA ASN A 44 11.69 3.49 1.39
C ASN A 44 10.45 3.73 2.26
N THR A 45 9.86 4.94 2.21
CA THR A 45 8.61 5.26 2.92
C THR A 45 7.47 4.33 2.51
N ILE A 46 7.29 4.10 1.21
CA ILE A 46 6.27 3.16 0.71
C ILE A 46 6.50 1.74 1.23
N ASN A 47 7.73 1.24 1.15
CA ASN A 47 8.04 -0.10 1.65
C ASN A 47 7.73 -0.25 3.14
N ILE A 48 8.02 0.77 3.95
CA ILE A 48 7.72 0.77 5.38
C ILE A 48 6.21 0.70 5.61
N VAL A 49 5.40 1.53 4.94
CA VAL A 49 3.93 1.50 5.08
C VAL A 49 3.37 0.14 4.68
N LEU A 50 3.81 -0.41 3.54
CA LEU A 50 3.32 -1.70 3.08
C LEU A 50 3.72 -2.87 4.00
N ILE A 51 4.84 -2.76 4.73
CA ILE A 51 5.22 -3.76 5.73
C ILE A 51 4.36 -3.62 6.98
N ILE A 52 4.15 -2.40 7.46
CA ILE A 52 3.35 -2.14 8.68
C ILE A 52 1.91 -2.63 8.49
N ASP A 53 1.35 -2.42 7.30
CA ASP A 53 -0.04 -2.76 6.98
C ASP A 53 -0.21 -4.17 6.36
N ASP A 54 0.84 -5.00 6.39
CA ASP A 54 0.86 -6.38 5.87
C ASP A 54 0.44 -6.52 4.38
N LEU A 55 0.80 -5.52 3.58
CA LEU A 55 0.47 -5.45 2.15
C LEU A 55 1.63 -5.87 1.25
N ARG A 56 2.82 -6.12 1.79
CA ARG A 56 4.04 -6.37 0.98
C ARG A 56 3.89 -7.52 -0.02
N LEU A 57 3.02 -8.49 0.24
CA LEU A 57 2.75 -9.63 -0.64
C LEU A 57 2.39 -9.19 -2.07
N VAL A 58 1.71 -8.06 -2.24
CA VAL A 58 1.23 -7.59 -3.56
C VAL A 58 2.35 -7.11 -4.48
N LEU A 59 3.55 -6.89 -3.92
CA LEU A 59 4.76 -6.55 -4.68
C LEU A 59 5.60 -7.77 -5.05
N VAL A 60 5.50 -8.86 -4.28
CA VAL A 60 6.36 -10.04 -4.40
C VAL A 60 5.65 -11.15 -5.17
N GLU A 61 4.39 -11.39 -4.82
CA GLU A 61 3.57 -12.41 -5.44
C GLU A 61 3.06 -11.94 -6.80
N GLU A 62 2.82 -12.90 -7.68
CA GLU A 62 2.15 -12.63 -8.95
C GLU A 62 0.66 -12.40 -8.73
N CYS A 63 0.03 -11.67 -9.65
CA CYS A 63 -1.41 -11.50 -9.64
C CYS A 63 -2.10 -12.87 -9.75
N PRO A 64 -2.91 -13.28 -8.77
CA PRO A 64 -3.58 -14.57 -8.79
C PRO A 64 -4.58 -14.60 -9.95
N GLN A 65 -4.69 -15.76 -10.59
CA GLN A 65 -5.69 -15.97 -11.63
C GLN A 65 -7.10 -15.90 -11.00
N VAL A 66 -8.04 -15.32 -11.76
CA VAL A 66 -9.45 -15.29 -11.34
C VAL A 66 -9.93 -16.73 -11.11
N PRO A 67 -10.41 -17.06 -9.90
CA PRO A 67 -10.89 -18.40 -9.60
C PRO A 67 -12.06 -18.79 -10.50
N ALA A 68 -12.10 -20.07 -10.89
CA ALA A 68 -13.28 -20.63 -11.54
C ALA A 68 -14.50 -20.56 -10.60
N ALA A 69 -15.71 -20.51 -11.16
CA ALA A 69 -16.95 -20.44 -10.37
C ALA A 69 -17.14 -21.64 -9.43
N ASN A 70 -16.54 -22.80 -9.75
CA ASN A 70 -16.55 -24.01 -8.95
C ASN A 70 -15.28 -24.20 -8.09
N ALA A 71 -14.42 -23.18 -8.00
CA ALA A 71 -13.24 -23.23 -7.15
C ALA A 71 -13.63 -23.43 -5.67
N THR A 72 -12.72 -24.03 -4.91
CA THR A 72 -12.93 -24.19 -3.46
C THR A 72 -13.03 -22.83 -2.79
N ARG A 73 -13.77 -22.76 -1.68
CA ARG A 73 -13.92 -21.53 -0.89
C ARG A 73 -12.56 -20.93 -0.51
N THR A 74 -11.60 -21.77 -0.13
CA THR A 74 -10.24 -21.32 0.24
C THR A 74 -9.53 -20.60 -0.91
N VAL A 75 -9.70 -21.06 -2.15
CA VAL A 75 -9.10 -20.39 -3.33
C VAL A 75 -9.78 -19.05 -3.60
N GLN A 76 -11.11 -18.97 -3.44
CA GLN A 76 -11.85 -17.71 -3.59
C GLN A 76 -11.44 -16.69 -2.52
N GLU A 77 -11.40 -17.11 -1.25
CA GLU A 77 -10.99 -16.27 -0.12
C GLU A 77 -9.54 -15.75 -0.28
N ALA A 78 -8.62 -16.57 -0.79
CA ALA A 78 -7.25 -16.15 -1.05
C ALA A 78 -7.18 -15.08 -2.16
N TYR A 79 -7.92 -15.27 -3.25
CA TYR A 79 -8.01 -14.29 -4.33
C TYR A 79 -8.60 -12.96 -3.84
N GLU A 80 -9.72 -13.00 -3.11
CA GLU A 80 -10.36 -11.80 -2.56
C GLU A 80 -9.45 -11.03 -1.60
N ARG A 81 -8.73 -11.75 -0.73
CA ARG A 81 -7.74 -11.15 0.17
C ARG A 81 -6.63 -10.45 -0.60
N TRP A 82 -6.09 -11.10 -1.64
CA TRP A 82 -5.07 -10.50 -2.49
C TRP A 82 -5.59 -9.25 -3.22
N VAL A 83 -6.80 -9.30 -3.79
CA VAL A 83 -7.42 -8.16 -4.49
C VAL A 83 -7.58 -6.97 -3.55
N LYS A 84 -8.11 -7.20 -2.34
CA LYS A 84 -8.28 -6.14 -1.33
C LYS A 84 -6.94 -5.54 -0.91
N ALA A 85 -5.92 -6.38 -0.70
CA ALA A 85 -4.58 -5.91 -0.36
C ALA A 85 -3.99 -5.05 -1.50
N ASN A 86 -4.14 -5.49 -2.75
CA ASN A 86 -3.65 -4.79 -3.92
C ASN A 86 -4.38 -3.44 -4.11
N GLU A 87 -5.70 -3.39 -3.94
CA GLU A 87 -6.47 -2.15 -3.99
C GLU A 87 -5.99 -1.14 -2.92
N LYS A 88 -5.81 -1.59 -1.67
CA LYS A 88 -5.33 -0.74 -0.59
C LYS A 88 -3.91 -0.21 -0.88
N ALA A 89 -2.99 -1.08 -1.27
CA ALA A 89 -1.62 -0.69 -1.62
C ALA A 89 -1.56 0.27 -2.82
N ARG A 90 -2.43 0.06 -3.83
CA ARG A 90 -2.56 1.00 -4.96
C ARG A 90 -2.96 2.40 -4.49
N VAL A 91 -3.92 2.51 -3.58
CA VAL A 91 -4.33 3.81 -3.02
C VAL A 91 -3.18 4.50 -2.31
N TYR A 92 -2.43 3.77 -1.48
CA TYR A 92 -1.25 4.31 -0.79
C TYR A 92 -0.22 4.88 -1.75
N ILE A 93 0.13 4.10 -2.78
CA ILE A 93 1.06 4.58 -3.80
C ILE A 93 0.48 5.80 -4.50
N LEU A 94 -0.74 5.75 -5.03
CA LEU A 94 -1.32 6.86 -5.79
C LEU A 94 -1.43 8.16 -4.99
N VAL A 95 -1.77 8.10 -3.71
CA VAL A 95 -1.83 9.28 -2.83
C VAL A 95 -0.44 9.87 -2.58
N SER A 96 0.59 9.02 -2.51
CA SER A 96 1.98 9.43 -2.35
C SER A 96 2.63 9.98 -3.62
N LEU A 97 1.92 9.97 -4.75
CA LEU A 97 2.40 10.53 -6.01
C LEU A 97 2.00 12.00 -6.14
N SER A 98 2.85 12.80 -6.79
CA SER A 98 2.39 14.09 -7.31
C SER A 98 1.26 13.89 -8.32
N GLU A 99 0.42 14.90 -8.52
CA GLU A 99 -0.77 14.79 -9.37
C GLU A 99 -0.46 14.30 -10.79
N VAL A 100 0.67 14.73 -11.35
CA VAL A 100 1.11 14.32 -12.70
C VAL A 100 1.37 12.82 -12.76
N PHE A 101 2.08 12.26 -11.76
CA PHE A 101 2.34 10.82 -11.72
C PHE A 101 1.10 10.03 -11.33
N ALA A 102 0.29 10.52 -10.40
CA ALA A 102 -0.96 9.86 -10.02
C ALA A 102 -1.87 9.67 -11.25
N LYS A 103 -2.06 10.72 -12.07
CA LYS A 103 -2.85 10.64 -13.31
C LYS A 103 -2.28 9.65 -14.32
N LYS A 104 -0.95 9.61 -14.47
CA LYS A 104 -0.28 8.69 -15.41
C LYS A 104 -0.47 7.20 -15.02
N HIS A 105 -0.55 6.90 -13.73
CA HIS A 105 -0.58 5.53 -13.22
C HIS A 105 -1.96 5.06 -12.71
N ALA A 106 -2.97 5.93 -12.70
CA ALA A 106 -4.30 5.63 -12.16
C ALA A 106 -5.00 4.43 -12.84
N SER A 107 -4.70 4.17 -14.12
CA SER A 107 -5.28 3.06 -14.88
C SER A 107 -4.59 1.70 -14.69
N MET A 108 -3.41 1.66 -14.05
CA MET A 108 -2.69 0.41 -13.80
C MET A 108 -3.42 -0.41 -12.73
N LEU A 109 -3.56 -1.71 -12.97
CA LEU A 109 -4.46 -2.57 -12.20
C LEU A 109 -3.80 -3.19 -10.97
N SER A 110 -2.47 -3.27 -10.96
CA SER A 110 -1.71 -3.79 -9.84
C SER A 110 -0.76 -2.77 -9.24
N THR A 111 -0.52 -2.89 -7.93
CA THR A 111 0.51 -2.14 -7.21
C THR A 111 1.89 -2.35 -7.84
N ARG A 112 2.16 -3.59 -8.29
CA ARG A 112 3.42 -3.98 -8.91
C ARG A 112 3.68 -3.25 -10.22
N GLU A 113 2.69 -3.16 -11.12
CA GLU A 113 2.82 -2.40 -12.37
C GLU A 113 3.18 -0.92 -12.12
N ILE A 114 2.56 -0.31 -11.10
CA ILE A 114 2.87 1.08 -10.73
C ILE A 114 4.31 1.19 -10.24
N MET A 115 4.74 0.30 -9.34
CA MET A 115 6.10 0.29 -8.80
C MET A 115 7.16 0.06 -9.88
N ASP A 116 6.92 -0.91 -10.78
CA ASP A 116 7.82 -1.24 -11.87
C ASP A 116 7.95 -0.07 -12.86
N SER A 117 6.83 0.58 -13.21
CA SER A 117 6.85 1.75 -14.09
C SER A 117 7.58 2.94 -13.46
N LEU A 118 7.37 3.20 -12.17
CA LEU A 118 8.10 4.24 -11.44
C LEU A 118 9.59 3.91 -11.32
N GLN A 119 9.94 2.63 -11.14
CA GLN A 119 11.32 2.16 -11.14
C GLN A 119 11.97 2.32 -12.51
N GLU A 120 11.25 2.09 -13.61
CA GLU A 120 11.78 2.36 -14.96
C GLU A 120 12.06 3.85 -15.17
N MET A 121 11.17 4.72 -14.68
CA MET A 121 11.32 6.17 -14.82
C MET A 121 12.41 6.80 -13.94
N PHE A 122 12.53 6.33 -12.69
CA PHE A 122 13.35 6.99 -11.65
C PHE A 122 14.39 6.08 -11.00
N GLY A 123 14.33 4.77 -11.25
CA GLY A 123 15.28 3.80 -10.72
C GLY A 123 16.68 3.94 -11.33
N GLN A 124 16.87 4.86 -12.27
CA GLN A 124 18.19 5.29 -12.70
C GLN A 124 18.71 6.41 -11.78
N ALA A 125 19.39 6.00 -10.71
CA ALA A 125 20.46 6.76 -10.10
C ALA A 125 21.55 5.80 -9.60
N SER A 126 22.64 5.77 -10.38
CA SER A 126 24.05 5.55 -9.99
C SER A 126 24.38 4.53 -8.91
N TYR A 127 25.11 3.49 -9.33
CA TYR A 127 26.05 2.72 -8.51
C TYR A 127 26.89 3.59 -7.57
#